data_AF-A0A521K9E4-F1
#
_entry.id   AF-A0A521K9E4-F1
#
_cell.length_a   1.000
_cell.length_b   1.000
_cell.length_c   1.000
_cell.angle_alpha   90.00
_cell.angle_beta   90.00
_cell.angle_gamma   90.00
#
_symmetry.space_group_name_H-M   'P 1'
#
loop_
_entity.id
_entity.type
_entity.pdbx_description
1 polymer ?
#
loop_
_entity_poly.entity_id
_entity_poly.type
_entity_poly.pdbx_seq_one_letter_code
_entity_poly.pdbx_strand_id
1 'polypeptide(L)' 'LADTVKSVVEQYGVWGEKTMMGRTYMGTKRTSFLIDPNGVIRKIYENVKPQVHAEEVLADLTEFGA' A
#
# COMPACT_ATOMS: atom_id res chain seq x y z
N LEU A 1 11.57 -6.50 4.57
CA LEU A 1 12.14 -5.18 4.90
C LEU A 1 11.68 -4.80 6.30
N ALA A 2 12.60 -4.44 7.21
CA ALA A 2 12.24 -3.90 8.51
C ALA A 2 12.40 -2.37 8.48
N ASP A 3 11.29 -1.63 8.40
CA ASP A 3 11.28 -0.16 8.42
C ASP A 3 11.17 0.38 9.86
N THR A 4 12.22 0.17 10.65
CA THR A 4 12.23 0.49 12.09
C THR A 4 12.11 1.99 12.36
N VAL A 5 12.68 2.81 11.47
CA VAL A 5 12.67 4.28 11.53
C VAL A 5 11.49 4.92 10.80
N LYS A 6 10.60 4.14 10.17
CA LYS A 6 9.38 4.59 9.46
C LYS A 6 9.61 5.46 8.22
N SER A 7 10.84 5.54 7.73
CA SER A 7 11.18 6.41 6.60
C SER A 7 10.47 5.98 5.31
N VAL A 8 10.24 4.68 5.11
CA VAL A 8 9.54 4.19 3.92
C VAL A 8 8.05 4.46 4.04
N VAL A 9 7.42 4.13 5.16
CA VAL A 9 5.98 4.35 5.33
C VAL A 9 5.58 5.83 5.31
N GLU A 10 6.47 6.73 5.73
CA GLU A 10 6.28 8.18 5.61
C GLU A 10 6.43 8.65 4.16
N GLN A 11 7.47 8.22 3.45
CA GLN A 11 7.67 8.59 2.04
C GLN A 11 6.53 8.12 1.14
N TYR A 12 5.97 6.94 1.40
CA TYR A 12 4.81 6.42 0.67
C TYR A 12 3.47 7.01 1.16
N GLY A 13 3.48 7.91 2.16
CA GLY A 13 2.28 8.57 2.67
C GLY A 13 1.27 7.63 3.35
N VAL A 14 1.70 6.43 3.74
CA VAL A 14 0.82 5.41 4.36
C VAL A 14 0.83 5.49 5.88
N TRP A 15 1.73 6.28 6.47
CA TRP A 15 1.73 6.58 7.90
C TRP A 15 0.74 7.73 8.19
N GLY A 16 -0.29 7.47 8.99
CA GLY A 16 -1.29 8.48 9.28
C GLY A 16 -2.10 8.20 10.54
N GLU A 17 -2.91 9.19 10.93
CA GLU A 17 -3.82 9.07 12.05
C GLU A 17 -4.95 8.08 11.74
N LYS A 18 -5.21 7.20 12.69
CA LYS A 18 -6.34 6.28 12.68
C LYS A 18 -7.09 6.40 13.99
N THR A 19 -8.40 6.63 13.89
CA THR A 19 -9.29 6.62 15.05
C THR A 19 -9.96 5.26 15.16
N MET A 20 -9.83 4.60 16.30
CA MET A 20 -10.58 3.40 16.63
C MET A 20 -11.19 3.56 18.01
N MET A 21 -12.51 3.40 18.10
CA MET A 21 -13.24 3.44 19.37
C MET A 21 -12.92 4.68 20.21
N GLY A 22 -12.93 5.86 19.57
CA GLY A 22 -12.68 7.15 20.23
C GLY A 22 -11.22 7.43 20.61
N ARG A 23 -10.27 6.54 20.25
CA ARG A 23 -8.83 6.76 20.44
C ARG A 23 -8.17 6.99 19.09
N THR A 24 -7.43 8.08 18.96
CA THR A 24 -6.59 8.37 17.79
C THR A 24 -5.18 7.85 18.05
N TYR A 25 -4.63 7.11 17.09
CA TYR A 25 -3.26 6.63 17.10
C TYR A 25 -2.66 6.73 15.70
N MET A 26 -1.34 6.89 15.63
CA MET A 26 -0.62 6.79 14.38
C MET A 26 -0.47 5.31 13.99
N GLY A 27 -0.77 5.00 12.74
CA GLY A 27 -0.66 3.64 12.24
C GLY A 27 -0.41 3.60 10.75
N THR A 28 0.14 2.49 10.30
CA THR A 28 0.34 2.23 8.88
C THR A 28 -0.99 1.80 8.25
N LYS A 29 -1.42 2.52 7.22
CA LYS A 29 -2.55 2.11 6.37
C LYS A 29 -2.12 0.92 5.52
N ARG A 30 -3.02 -0.07 5.39
CA ARG A 30 -2.77 -1.21 4.51
C ARG A 30 -2.97 -0.75 3.07
N THR A 31 -1.85 -0.44 2.43
CA THR A 31 -1.79 0.04 1.05
C THR A 31 -0.71 -0.75 0.31
N SER A 32 -1.01 -1.13 -0.92
CA SER A 32 -0.04 -1.75 -1.83
C SER A 32 0.19 -0.86 -3.04
N PHE A 33 1.36 -0.96 -3.65
CA PHE A 33 1.74 -0.16 -4.81
C PHE A 33 2.25 -1.09 -5.90
N LEU A 34 1.76 -0.92 -7.13
CA LEU A 34 2.30 -1.56 -8.31
C LEU A 34 3.23 -0.58 -9.01
N ILE A 35 4.51 -0.92 -9.10
CA ILE A 35 5.58 -0.06 -9.63
C ILE A 35 6.21 -0.76 -10.84
N ASP A 36 6.36 -0.04 -11.95
CA ASP A 36 6.99 -0.56 -13.16
C ASP A 36 8.54 -0.52 -13.08
N PRO A 37 9.27 -1.13 -14.04
CA PRO A 37 10.74 -1.12 -14.04
C PRO A 37 11.38 0.27 -14.15
N ASN A 38 10.64 1.29 -14.59
CA ASN A 38 11.11 2.67 -14.65
C ASN A 38 10.90 3.42 -13.33
N GLY A 39 10.34 2.76 -12.31
CA GLY A 39 10.03 3.36 -11.01
C GLY A 39 8.73 4.14 -10.98
N VAL A 40 7.86 3.99 -11.99
CA VAL A 40 6.57 4.69 -12.04
C VAL A 40 5.51 3.85 -11.34
N ILE A 41 4.78 4.47 -10.40
CA ILE A 41 3.62 3.85 -9.77
C ILE A 41 2.49 3.76 -10.80
N ARG A 42 2.14 2.55 -11.22
CA ARG A 42 1.06 2.26 -12.16
C ARG A 42 -0.31 2.20 -11.48
N LYS A 43 -0.33 1.70 -10.25
CA LYS A 43 -1.57 1.55 -9.46
C LYS A 43 -1.30 1.61 -7.97
N ILE A 44 -2.23 2.19 -7.22
CA ILE A 44 -2.23 2.24 -5.76
C ILE A 44 -3.48 1.51 -5.27
N TYR A 45 -3.31 0.58 -4.35
CA TYR A 45 -4.40 -0.19 -3.75
C TYR A 45 -4.58 0.24 -2.30
N GLU A 46 -5.67 0.94 -2.01
CA GLU A 46 -6.00 1.38 -0.66
C GLU A 46 -7.05 0.48 -0.02
N ASN A 47 -7.04 0.35 1.31
CA ASN A 47 -8.04 -0.41 2.08
C ASN A 47 -8.23 -1.86 1.61
N VAL A 48 -7.12 -2.49 1.24
CA VAL A 48 -7.11 -3.80 0.59
C VAL A 48 -7.64 -4.93 1.48
N LYS A 49 -8.45 -5.79 0.86
CA LYS A 49 -8.98 -7.01 1.45
C LYS A 49 -7.99 -8.15 1.20
N PRO A 50 -7.31 -8.69 2.23
CA PRO A 50 -6.25 -9.68 2.05
C PRO A 50 -6.66 -10.92 1.26
N GLN A 51 -7.93 -11.32 1.35
CA GLN A 51 -8.44 -12.55 0.74
C GLN A 51 -8.41 -12.50 -0.79
N VAL A 52 -8.62 -11.34 -1.39
CA VAL A 52 -8.78 -11.18 -2.85
C VAL A 52 -7.64 -10.40 -3.49
N HIS A 53 -6.84 -9.70 -2.69
CA HIS A 53 -5.85 -8.75 -3.19
C HIS A 53 -4.76 -9.41 -4.05
N ALA A 54 -4.36 -10.64 -3.76
CA ALA A 54 -3.33 -11.33 -4.55
C ALA A 54 -3.78 -11.56 -6.00
N GLU A 55 -5.06 -11.94 -6.20
CA GLU A 55 -5.64 -12.15 -7.53
C GLU A 55 -5.81 -10.83 -8.29
N GLU A 56 -6.24 -9.78 -7.57
CA GLU A 56 -6.36 -8.42 -8.12
C GLU A 56 -5.00 -7.93 -8.66
N VAL A 57 -3.94 -8.04 -7.87
CA VAL A 57 -2.59 -7.64 -8.28
C VAL A 57 -2.11 -8.42 -9.49
N LEU A 58 -2.39 -9.72 -9.56
CA LEU A 58 -1.99 -10.56 -10.69
C LEU A 58 -2.72 -10.15 -11.98
N ALA A 59 -4.02 -9.86 -11.91
CA ALA A 59 -4.79 -9.38 -13.06
C ALA A 59 -4.26 -8.03 -13.56
N ASP A 60 -4.01 -7.09 -12.66
CA ASP A 60 -3.44 -5.78 -13.02
C ASP A 60 -2.03 -5.91 -13.60
N LEU A 61 -1.20 -6.82 -13.08
CA LEU A 61 0.14 -7.09 -13.62
C LEU A 61 0.06 -7.51 -15.10
N THR A 62 -0.93 -8.34 -15.46
CA THR A 62 -1.13 -8.75 -16.85
C THR A 62 -1.65 -7.63 -17.74
N GLU A 63 -2.43 -6.69 -17.21
CA GLU A 63 -2.92 -5.52 -17.95
C GLU A 63 -1.82 -4.50 -18.23
N PHE A 64 -0.94 -4.23 -17.25
CA PHE A 64 0.16 -3.27 -17.40
C PHE A 64 1.43 -3.84 -18.02
N GLY A 65 1.57 -5.17 -18.04
CA GLY A 65 2.67 -5.89 -18.68
C GLY A 65 2.43 -6.28 -20.15
N ALA A 66 1.28 -5.91 -20.70
CA ALA A 66 0.93 -6.07 -22.12
C ALA A 66 1.46 -4.92 -23.00
#